data_AF-A0A850HTA3-F1
#
_entry.id   AF-A0A850HTA3-F1
#
_cell.length_a   1.000
_cell.length_b   1.000
_cell.length_c   1.000
_cell.angle_alpha   90.00
_cell.angle_beta   90.00
_cell.angle_gamma   90.00
#
_symmetry.space_group_name_H-M   'P 1'
#
loop_
_entity.id
_entity.type
_entity.pdbx_description
1 polymer ?
#
loop_
_entity_poly.entity_id
_entity_poly.type
_entity_poly.pdbx_seq_one_letter_code
_entity_poly.pdbx_strand_id
1 'polypeptide(L)'
;MIKVDIATKIVAPETSIWVVFPGRARRNLKIFLGNDAIFLETPGINLTPQISNNIAAVRQRVRLSSAIEDYLRATSPTKAPSRNLSDYSDAPFKGGGQTTLAANVRKMFGKMKKGDLVIVPDHLYAPVHFAEVTSDFLAKDVLTIDRYPSTVVAVHAGRCRGAARLEHEKRRFDFRPDRRGNGAL
;
A
#
# COMPACT_ATOMS: atom_id res chain seq x y z
N MET A 1 -18.55 -19.53 -32.34
CA MET A 1 -18.67 -20.15 -31.00
C MET A 1 -18.14 -19.16 -29.97
N ILE A 2 -19.02 -18.65 -29.10
CA ILE A 2 -18.66 -17.68 -28.06
C ILE A 2 -18.21 -18.47 -26.83
N LYS A 3 -16.99 -18.23 -26.34
CA LYS A 3 -16.54 -18.75 -25.05
C LYS A 3 -16.91 -17.74 -23.98
N VAL A 4 -17.83 -18.11 -23.09
CA VAL A 4 -18.22 -17.29 -21.93
C VAL A 4 -17.46 -17.82 -20.72
N ASP A 5 -16.63 -16.99 -20.11
CA ASP A 5 -15.96 -17.29 -18.85
C ASP A 5 -16.76 -16.72 -17.67
N ILE A 6 -17.44 -17.61 -16.94
CA ILE A 6 -18.28 -17.27 -15.79
C ILE A 6 -17.43 -16.93 -14.55
N ALA A 7 -16.14 -17.30 -14.54
CA ALA A 7 -15.23 -17.03 -13.42
C ALA A 7 -14.62 -15.62 -13.48
N THR A 8 -14.80 -14.89 -14.58
CA THR A 8 -14.26 -13.51 -14.69
C THR A 8 -15.04 -12.57 -13.77
N LYS A 9 -14.39 -12.10 -12.71
CA LYS A 9 -14.94 -11.07 -11.81
C LYS A 9 -14.99 -9.73 -12.55
N ILE A 10 -16.18 -9.15 -12.65
CA ILE A 10 -16.37 -7.79 -13.16
C ILE A 10 -15.94 -6.80 -12.06
N VAL A 11 -15.04 -5.89 -12.41
CA VAL A 11 -14.59 -4.81 -11.52
C VAL A 11 -15.65 -3.72 -11.55
N ALA A 12 -16.29 -3.47 -10.41
CA ALA A 12 -17.32 -2.44 -10.30
C ALA A 12 -16.70 -1.03 -10.47
N PRO A 13 -17.40 -0.05 -11.08
CA PRO A 13 -16.87 1.28 -11.34
C PRO A 13 -16.35 2.02 -10.09
N GLU A 14 -16.90 1.71 -8.92
CA GLU A 14 -16.52 2.26 -7.63
C GLU A 14 -15.30 1.59 -6.99
N THR A 15 -14.78 0.52 -7.61
CA THR A 15 -13.62 -0.24 -7.14
C THR A 15 -12.35 0.52 -7.47
N SER A 16 -11.55 0.85 -6.45
CA SER A 16 -10.23 1.45 -6.67
C SER A 16 -9.16 0.38 -6.84
N ILE A 17 -8.18 0.65 -7.70
CA ILE A 17 -7.00 -0.18 -7.89
C ILE A 17 -5.80 0.52 -7.25
N TRP A 18 -5.13 -0.19 -6.35
CA TRP A 18 -4.02 0.31 -5.56
C TRP A 18 -2.73 -0.41 -5.96
N VAL A 19 -1.61 0.31 -6.03
CA VAL A 19 -0.29 -0.30 -6.16
C VAL A 19 0.43 -0.20 -4.83
N VAL A 20 0.77 -1.34 -4.22
CA VAL A 20 1.37 -1.41 -2.90
C VAL A 20 2.73 -2.10 -2.98
N PHE A 21 3.74 -1.48 -2.39
CA PHE A 21 5.08 -2.03 -2.28
C PHE A 21 5.33 -2.48 -0.84
N PRO A 22 5.39 -3.79 -0.55
CA PRO A 22 5.49 -4.31 0.81
C PRO A 22 6.90 -4.13 1.37
N GLY A 23 7.10 -2.99 2.03
CA GLY A 23 8.36 -2.59 2.64
C GLY A 23 9.44 -2.15 1.66
N ARG A 24 10.53 -1.60 2.19
CA ARG A 24 11.64 -1.11 1.37
C ARG A 24 12.28 -2.27 0.59
N ALA A 25 12.44 -2.10 -0.73
CA ALA A 25 12.95 -3.14 -1.62
C ALA A 25 12.17 -4.47 -1.55
N ARG A 26 10.86 -4.41 -1.27
CA ARG A 26 9.92 -5.56 -1.29
C ARG A 26 10.24 -6.67 -0.27
N ARG A 27 11.04 -6.35 0.75
CA ARG A 27 11.47 -7.31 1.78
C ARG A 27 10.31 -8.00 2.49
N ASN A 28 9.15 -7.35 2.57
CA ASN A 28 7.98 -7.87 3.28
C ASN A 28 7.00 -8.59 2.35
N LEU A 29 7.38 -8.90 1.10
CA LEU A 29 6.49 -9.62 0.17
C LEU A 29 6.04 -10.98 0.73
N LYS A 30 6.95 -11.74 1.34
CA LYS A 30 6.59 -13.02 1.98
C LYS A 30 5.57 -12.85 3.11
N ILE A 31 5.72 -11.78 3.89
CA ILE A 31 4.80 -11.45 4.99
C ILE A 31 3.43 -11.06 4.45
N PHE A 32 3.40 -10.22 3.41
CA PHE A 32 2.18 -9.83 2.71
C PHE A 32 1.40 -11.06 2.20
N LEU A 33 2.10 -11.96 1.50
CA LEU A 33 1.49 -13.16 0.91
C LEU A 33 1.09 -14.20 1.96
N GLY A 34 1.87 -14.35 3.04
CA GLY A 34 1.63 -15.37 4.07
C GLY A 34 0.57 -14.99 5.11
N ASN A 35 0.31 -13.68 5.31
CA ASN A 35 -0.65 -13.20 6.32
C ASN A 35 -1.91 -12.59 5.70
N ASP A 36 -2.03 -12.58 4.35
CA ASP A 36 -3.10 -11.89 3.64
C ASP A 36 -3.29 -10.45 4.16
N ALA A 37 -2.18 -9.74 4.39
CA ALA A 37 -2.17 -8.45 5.06
C ALA A 37 -1.61 -7.36 4.14
N ILE A 38 -2.36 -6.28 3.95
CA ILE A 38 -1.98 -5.16 3.09
C ILE A 38 -1.54 -3.99 3.97
N PHE A 39 -0.27 -3.58 3.89
CA PHE A 39 0.29 -2.60 4.82
C PHE A 39 1.42 -1.74 4.25
N LEU A 40 1.69 -0.63 4.94
CA LEU A 40 2.90 0.16 4.79
C LEU A 40 3.85 -0.15 5.95
N GLU A 41 5.15 -0.08 5.69
CA GLU A 41 6.16 -0.29 6.73
C GLU A 41 6.22 0.93 7.67
N THR A 42 5.26 1.00 8.59
CA THR A 42 5.10 2.11 9.55
C THR A 42 5.01 1.57 10.98
N PRO A 43 6.13 1.18 11.60
CA PRO A 43 6.14 0.64 12.96
C PRO A 43 5.59 1.65 13.97
N GLY A 44 4.71 1.19 14.86
CA GLY A 44 4.18 1.97 15.98
C GLY A 44 3.25 3.13 15.60
N ILE A 45 2.78 3.21 14.35
CA ILE A 45 2.02 4.35 13.84
C ILE A 45 0.63 4.54 14.52
N ASN A 46 0.08 3.49 15.15
CA ASN A 46 -1.21 3.46 15.87
C ASN A 46 -2.31 4.35 15.26
N LEU A 47 -3.07 3.78 14.32
CA LEU A 47 -4.10 4.48 13.54
C LEU A 47 -5.50 3.99 13.91
N THR A 48 -6.46 4.91 13.87
CA THR A 48 -7.89 4.62 13.79
C THR A 48 -8.45 5.21 12.49
N PRO A 49 -9.63 4.78 12.02
CA PRO A 49 -10.27 5.38 10.83
C PRO A 49 -10.46 6.90 10.94
N GLN A 50 -10.70 7.44 12.14
CA GLN A 50 -10.83 8.88 12.37
C GLN A 50 -9.48 9.59 12.23
N ILE A 51 -8.43 8.97 12.78
CA ILE A 51 -7.07 9.51 12.71
C ILE A 51 -6.55 9.49 11.28
N SER A 52 -6.76 8.39 10.52
CA SER A 52 -6.26 8.26 9.15
C SER A 52 -6.79 9.35 8.22
N ASN A 53 -7.96 9.90 8.53
CA ASN A 53 -8.57 11.01 7.80
C ASN A 53 -8.06 12.40 8.21
N ASN A 54 -7.43 12.55 9.38
CA ASN A 54 -6.85 13.80 9.87
C ASN A 54 -5.35 13.90 9.53
N ILE A 55 -5.01 14.75 8.55
CA ILE A 55 -3.63 14.86 8.07
C ILE A 55 -2.65 15.36 9.14
N ALA A 56 -3.07 16.23 10.06
CA ALA A 56 -2.21 16.71 11.14
C ALA A 56 -1.85 15.55 12.09
N ALA A 57 -2.84 14.76 12.49
CA ALA A 57 -2.66 13.58 13.33
C ALA A 57 -1.82 12.48 12.64
N VAL A 58 -2.00 12.29 11.32
CA VAL A 58 -1.18 11.36 10.52
C VAL A 58 0.28 11.81 10.49
N ARG A 59 0.54 13.12 10.33
CA ARG A 59 1.92 13.65 10.29
C ARG A 59 2.68 13.35 11.58
N GLN A 60 2.08 13.58 12.75
CA GLN A 60 2.71 13.27 14.04
C GLN A 60 3.07 11.79 14.15
N ARG A 61 2.15 10.91 13.76
CA ARG A 61 2.35 9.45 13.80
C ARG A 61 3.38 8.95 12.81
N VAL A 62 3.45 9.55 11.63
CA VAL A 62 4.52 9.27 10.66
C VAL A 62 5.89 9.71 11.19
N ARG A 63 5.97 10.83 11.92
CA ARG A 63 7.22 11.24 12.59
C ARG A 63 7.62 10.26 13.69
N LEU A 64 6.68 9.85 14.54
CA LEU A 64 6.90 8.81 15.53
C LEU A 64 7.42 7.52 14.89
N SER A 65 6.75 7.07 13.83
CA SER A 65 7.12 5.86 13.10
C SER A 65 8.51 5.95 12.47
N SER A 66 8.85 7.11 11.88
CA SER A 66 10.19 7.38 11.34
C SER A 66 11.25 7.34 12.45
N ALA A 67 10.96 7.97 13.60
CA ALA A 67 11.89 7.98 14.74
C ALA A 67 12.12 6.57 15.32
N ILE A 68 11.09 5.72 15.32
CA ILE A 68 11.22 4.30 15.68
C ILE A 68 12.10 3.56 14.67
N GLU A 69 11.88 3.76 13.37
CA GLU A 69 12.71 3.12 12.35
C GLU A 69 14.18 3.57 12.46
N ASP A 70 14.42 4.87 12.64
CA ASP A 70 15.76 5.43 12.76
C ASP A 70 16.48 4.91 14.02
N TYR A 71 15.78 4.83 15.15
CA TYR A 71 16.31 4.24 16.39
C TYR A 71 16.70 2.77 16.20
N LEU A 72 15.84 1.96 15.57
CA LEU A 72 16.10 0.53 15.36
C LEU A 72 17.17 0.25 14.30
N ARG A 73 17.44 1.22 13.41
CA ARG A 73 18.51 1.13 12.41
C ARG A 73 19.85 1.64 12.92
N ALA A 74 19.87 2.43 14.00
CA ALA A 74 21.09 3.00 14.53
C ALA A 74 22.07 1.89 14.97
N THR A 75 23.30 1.97 14.48
CA THR A 75 24.38 1.04 14.84
C THR A 75 25.03 1.35 16.19
N SER A 76 24.71 2.52 16.76
CA SER A 76 25.23 2.99 18.04
C SER A 76 24.07 3.26 19.01
N PRO A 77 24.30 3.21 20.33
CA PRO A 77 23.27 3.52 21.32
C PRO A 77 22.74 4.94 21.08
N THR A 78 21.48 5.05 20.66
CA THR A 78 20.77 6.30 20.50
C THR A 78 19.69 6.40 21.56
N LYS A 79 19.20 7.61 21.84
CA LYS A 79 18.08 7.79 22.77
C LYS A 79 16.83 7.19 22.16
N ALA A 80 16.11 6.38 22.93
CA ALA A 80 14.82 5.84 22.50
C ALA A 80 13.86 6.99 22.13
N PRO A 81 13.08 6.86 21.04
CA PRO A 81 12.13 7.88 20.63
C PRO A 81 11.01 8.00 21.66
N SER A 82 10.50 9.21 21.84
CA SER A 82 9.33 9.43 22.70
C SER A 82 8.13 8.65 22.16
N ARG A 83 7.31 8.10 23.06
CA ARG A 83 6.02 7.50 22.69
C ARG A 83 4.86 8.51 22.79
N ASN A 84 5.14 9.71 23.30
CA ASN A 84 4.15 10.77 23.41
C ASN A 84 4.03 11.51 22.07
N LEU A 85 2.82 11.58 21.52
CA LEU A 85 2.55 12.24 20.23
C LEU A 85 2.72 13.76 20.29
N SER A 86 2.59 14.38 21.47
CA SER A 86 2.80 15.82 21.63
C SER A 86 4.25 16.25 21.35
N ASP A 87 5.18 15.30 21.46
CA ASP A 87 6.61 15.57 21.22
C ASP A 87 6.92 15.65 19.72
N TYR A 88 5.94 15.35 18.87
CA TYR A 88 6.05 15.38 17.42
C TYR A 88 5.20 16.52 16.85
N SER A 89 5.83 17.35 16.03
CA SER A 89 5.15 18.41 15.30
C SER A 89 4.09 17.83 14.35
N ASP A 90 2.99 18.54 14.15
CA ASP A 90 1.94 18.29 13.14
C ASP A 90 2.10 19.16 11.87
N ALA A 91 3.08 20.06 11.88
CA ALA A 91 3.39 20.94 10.77
C ALA A 91 3.73 20.13 9.51
N PRO A 92 3.56 20.71 8.31
CA PRO A 92 3.99 20.08 7.06
C PRO A 92 5.45 19.61 7.13
N PHE A 93 5.75 18.48 6.47
CA PHE A 93 7.13 18.01 6.38
C PHE A 93 7.94 18.91 5.45
N LYS A 94 9.23 19.07 5.76
CA LYS A 94 10.18 19.73 4.86
C LYS A 94 10.71 18.79 3.78
N GLY A 95 10.68 17.47 4.02
CA GLY A 95 11.19 16.44 3.12
C GLY A 95 10.11 15.74 2.29
N GLY A 96 10.43 15.41 1.04
CA GLY A 96 9.51 14.71 0.12
C GLY A 96 9.15 13.30 0.59
N GLY A 97 10.09 12.55 1.16
CA GLY A 97 9.86 11.16 1.59
C GLY A 97 8.75 11.02 2.65
N GLN A 98 8.82 11.82 3.72
CA GLN A 98 7.79 11.80 4.78
C GLN A 98 6.45 12.35 4.30
N THR A 99 6.47 13.34 3.39
CA THR A 99 5.26 13.87 2.76
C THR A 99 4.53 12.77 1.99
N THR A 100 5.25 12.03 1.14
CA THR A 100 4.71 10.90 0.39
C THR A 100 4.22 9.79 1.32
N LEU A 101 4.99 9.45 2.35
CA LEU A 101 4.58 8.42 3.32
C LEU A 101 3.28 8.78 4.03
N ALA A 102 3.13 10.03 4.52
CA ALA A 102 1.90 10.47 5.15
C ALA A 102 0.70 10.50 4.20
N ALA A 103 0.92 10.90 2.94
CA ALA A 103 -0.11 10.82 1.91
C ALA A 103 -0.53 9.37 1.65
N ASN A 104 0.41 8.43 1.60
CA ASN A 104 0.15 7.02 1.40
C ASN A 104 -0.59 6.41 2.60
N VAL A 105 -0.17 6.72 3.83
CA VAL A 105 -0.86 6.29 5.06
C VAL A 105 -2.31 6.77 5.06
N ARG A 106 -2.54 8.06 4.78
CA ARG A 106 -3.89 8.63 4.72
C ARG A 106 -4.73 7.98 3.62
N LYS A 107 -4.17 7.77 2.44
CA LYS A 107 -4.89 7.16 1.31
C LYS A 107 -5.24 5.70 1.60
N MET A 108 -4.28 4.93 2.09
CA MET A 108 -4.48 3.52 2.39
C MET A 108 -5.51 3.37 3.53
N PHE A 109 -5.17 3.81 4.74
CA PHE A 109 -6.02 3.56 5.92
C PHE A 109 -7.25 4.47 6.03
N GLY A 110 -7.38 5.48 5.17
CA GLY A 110 -8.51 6.42 5.17
C GLY A 110 -9.44 6.30 3.97
N LYS A 111 -8.99 5.70 2.85
CA LYS A 111 -9.79 5.61 1.61
C LYS A 111 -9.90 4.22 1.02
N MET A 112 -8.94 3.33 1.30
CA MET A 112 -9.05 1.94 0.84
C MET A 112 -10.21 1.27 1.56
N LYS A 113 -11.07 0.61 0.81
CA LYS A 113 -12.31 -0.01 1.32
C LYS A 113 -12.43 -1.46 0.90
N LYS A 114 -13.30 -2.20 1.56
CA LYS A 114 -13.66 -3.56 1.16
C LYS A 114 -14.04 -3.62 -0.33
N GLY A 115 -13.48 -4.61 -1.04
CA GLY A 115 -13.70 -4.84 -2.47
C GLY A 115 -12.68 -4.18 -3.39
N ASP A 116 -11.90 -3.20 -2.90
CA ASP A 116 -10.80 -2.61 -3.66
C ASP A 116 -9.74 -3.66 -4.03
N LEU A 117 -9.09 -3.44 -5.17
CA LEU A 117 -8.04 -4.33 -5.67
C LEU A 117 -6.66 -3.77 -5.37
N VAL A 118 -5.72 -4.65 -5.03
CA VAL A 118 -4.34 -4.32 -4.76
C VAL A 118 -3.42 -5.08 -5.70
N ILE A 119 -2.57 -4.34 -6.39
CA ILE A 119 -1.47 -4.83 -7.21
C ILE A 119 -0.20 -4.75 -6.38
N VAL A 120 0.46 -5.88 -6.22
CA VAL A 120 1.73 -6.00 -5.50
C VAL A 120 2.81 -6.46 -6.46
N PRO A 121 3.55 -5.52 -7.08
CA PRO A 121 4.63 -5.87 -7.99
C PRO A 121 5.85 -6.35 -7.21
N ASP A 122 6.37 -7.51 -7.59
CA ASP A 122 7.68 -7.97 -7.15
C ASP A 122 8.82 -7.32 -7.98
N HIS A 123 10.04 -7.83 -7.92
CA HIS A 123 11.21 -7.38 -8.69
C HIS A 123 10.97 -7.34 -10.21
N LEU A 124 11.86 -6.66 -10.95
CA LEU A 124 11.76 -6.61 -12.40
C LEU A 124 11.73 -8.04 -12.97
N TYR A 125 10.78 -8.32 -13.86
CA TYR A 125 10.53 -9.66 -14.45
C TYR A 125 9.98 -10.73 -13.49
N ALA A 126 9.70 -10.39 -12.24
CA ALA A 126 9.03 -11.28 -11.31
C ALA A 126 7.49 -11.21 -11.46
N PRO A 127 6.74 -12.20 -10.95
CA PRO A 127 5.29 -12.16 -10.97
C PRO A 127 4.72 -10.92 -10.27
N VAL A 128 3.63 -10.40 -10.81
CA VAL A 128 2.81 -9.37 -10.18
C VAL A 128 1.69 -10.07 -9.42
N HIS A 129 1.58 -9.80 -8.13
CA HIS A 129 0.54 -10.37 -7.29
C HIS A 129 -0.69 -9.47 -7.27
N PHE A 130 -1.85 -10.10 -7.18
CA PHE A 130 -3.13 -9.41 -7.03
C PHE A 130 -3.78 -9.84 -5.71
N ALA A 131 -4.29 -8.87 -4.98
CA ALA A 131 -5.07 -9.08 -3.78
C ALA A 131 -6.36 -8.24 -3.82
N GLU A 132 -7.31 -8.61 -2.98
CA GLU A 132 -8.53 -7.83 -2.74
C GLU A 132 -8.64 -7.49 -1.26
N VAL A 133 -9.10 -6.29 -0.96
CA VAL A 133 -9.37 -5.85 0.41
C VAL A 133 -10.63 -6.55 0.90
N THR A 134 -10.53 -7.33 1.98
CA THR A 134 -11.63 -8.21 2.43
C THR A 134 -12.50 -7.60 3.52
N SER A 135 -11.98 -6.61 4.24
CA SER A 135 -12.71 -5.86 5.26
C SER A 135 -12.32 -4.38 5.27
N ASP A 136 -13.19 -3.56 5.86
CA ASP A 136 -12.82 -2.19 6.20
C ASP A 136 -11.74 -2.18 7.30
N PHE A 137 -10.97 -1.10 7.35
CA PHE A 137 -9.89 -0.95 8.33
C PHE A 137 -10.43 -0.81 9.75
N LEU A 138 -9.94 -1.66 10.65
CA LEU A 138 -10.17 -1.55 12.09
C LEU A 138 -8.86 -1.22 12.82
N ALA A 139 -8.94 -0.44 13.90
CA ALA A 139 -7.76 -0.06 14.68
C ALA A 139 -7.01 -1.25 15.31
N LYS A 140 -7.69 -2.40 15.45
CA LYS A 140 -7.12 -3.66 15.95
C LYS A 140 -6.37 -4.46 14.88
N ASP A 141 -6.49 -4.06 13.61
CA ASP A 141 -5.86 -4.75 12.49
C ASP A 141 -4.38 -4.36 12.45
N VAL A 142 -3.58 -5.18 13.14
CA VAL A 142 -2.16 -4.95 13.30
C VAL A 142 -1.37 -6.24 13.09
N LEU A 143 -0.12 -6.10 12.67
CA LEU A 143 0.80 -7.20 12.42
C LEU A 143 2.16 -6.91 13.07
N THR A 144 2.75 -7.94 13.67
CA THR A 144 4.14 -7.89 14.13
C THR A 144 5.06 -8.36 13.01
N ILE A 145 6.13 -7.61 12.77
CA ILE A 145 7.14 -7.94 11.76
C ILE A 145 8.45 -8.17 12.50
N ASP A 146 9.21 -9.22 12.16
CA ASP A 146 10.45 -9.61 12.85
C ASP A 146 11.47 -8.47 12.96
N ARG A 147 11.48 -7.57 11.98
CA ARG A 147 12.33 -6.37 11.98
C ARG A 147 12.00 -5.39 13.12
N TYR A 148 10.78 -5.45 13.63
CA TYR A 148 10.22 -4.53 14.61
C TYR A 148 9.56 -5.30 15.76
N PRO A 149 10.30 -6.15 16.50
CA PRO A 149 9.71 -7.15 17.39
C PRO A 149 8.94 -6.54 18.58
N SER A 150 9.26 -5.30 18.95
CA SER A 150 8.62 -4.57 20.06
C SER A 150 7.53 -3.61 19.61
N THR A 151 7.16 -3.60 18.33
CA THR A 151 6.12 -2.71 17.80
C THR A 151 5.26 -3.39 16.75
N VAL A 152 4.03 -2.91 16.63
CA VAL A 152 3.10 -3.40 15.61
C VAL A 152 3.00 -2.44 14.42
N VAL A 153 2.61 -2.97 13.28
CA VAL A 153 2.34 -2.24 12.04
C VAL A 153 0.84 -2.33 11.75
N ALA A 154 0.20 -1.21 11.39
CA ALA A 154 -1.21 -1.21 10.99
C ALA A 154 -1.40 -1.90 9.63
N VAL A 155 -2.45 -2.71 9.48
CA VAL A 155 -2.72 -3.48 8.26
C VAL A 155 -4.19 -3.38 7.85
N HIS A 156 -4.46 -3.56 6.56
CA HIS A 156 -5.78 -3.96 6.06
C HIS A 156 -5.82 -5.47 5.89
N ALA A 157 -6.97 -6.08 6.18
CA ALA A 157 -7.22 -7.46 5.76
C ALA A 157 -7.32 -7.53 4.24
N GLY A 158 -6.48 -8.38 3.66
CA GLY A 158 -6.46 -8.70 2.24
C GLY A 158 -6.88 -10.13 1.99
N ARG A 159 -6.86 -10.51 0.72
CA ARG A 159 -6.81 -11.90 0.25
C ARG A 159 -6.04 -11.92 -1.05
N CYS A 160 -4.94 -12.65 -1.09
CA CYS A 160 -4.18 -12.84 -2.32
C CYS A 160 -4.94 -13.79 -3.26
N ARG A 161 -5.18 -13.36 -4.51
CA ARG A 161 -5.95 -14.12 -5.50
C ARG A 161 -5.12 -14.76 -6.61
N GLY A 162 -3.82 -14.45 -6.69
CA GLY A 162 -2.92 -15.08 -7.66
C GLY A 162 -1.68 -14.25 -7.97
N ALA A 163 -0.81 -14.81 -8.81
CA ALA A 163 0.38 -14.17 -9.35
C ALA A 163 0.37 -14.29 -10.88
N ALA A 164 0.48 -13.16 -11.58
CA ALA A 164 0.59 -13.15 -13.04
C ALA A 164 2.04 -12.85 -13.43
N ARG A 165 2.63 -13.67 -14.31
CA ARG A 165 3.92 -13.38 -14.91
C ARG A 165 3.70 -12.53 -16.16
N LEU A 166 4.37 -11.39 -16.25
CA LEU A 166 4.45 -10.65 -17.52
C LEU A 166 5.34 -11.45 -18.47
N GLU A 167 4.73 -12.34 -19.25
CA GLU A 167 5.43 -12.91 -20.40
C GLU A 167 5.67 -11.79 -21.41
N HIS A 168 6.94 -11.56 -21.74
CA HIS A 168 7.37 -10.65 -22.79
C HIS A 168 7.02 -11.25 -24.17
N GLU A 169 5.73 -11.49 -24.43
CA GLU A 169 5.30 -11.77 -25.79
C GLU A 169 5.29 -10.45 -26.55
N LYS A 170 6.19 -10.33 -27.53
CA LYS A 170 6.28 -9.22 -28.49
C LYS A 170 5.00 -9.12 -29.34
N ARG A 171 3.85 -8.81 -28.75
CA ARG A 171 2.67 -8.42 -29.53
C ARG A 171 2.79 -6.95 -29.82
N ARG A 172 3.24 -6.63 -31.04
CA ARG A 172 3.08 -5.30 -31.64
C ARG A 172 1.63 -4.88 -31.44
N PHE A 173 1.41 -3.89 -30.59
CA PHE A 173 0.17 -3.14 -30.58
C PHE A 173 0.20 -2.27 -31.83
N ASP A 174 -0.28 -2.81 -32.95
CA ASP A 174 -0.58 -2.01 -34.13
C ASP A 174 -1.80 -1.14 -33.78
N PHE A 175 -1.52 0.05 -33.26
CA PHE A 175 -2.49 1.12 -33.15
C PHE A 175 -2.79 1.59 -34.57
N ARG A 176 -3.78 0.97 -35.22
CA ARG A 176 -4.36 1.52 -36.45
C ARG A 176 -5.34 2.63 -36.05
N PRO A 177 -5.04 3.91 -36.29
CA PRO A 177 -6.06 4.95 -36.16
C PRO A 177 -7.19 4.67 -37.15
N ASP A 178 -8.43 4.69 -36.66
CA ASP A 178 -9.65 4.61 -37.48
C ASP A 178 -9.66 5.81 -38.44
N ARG A 179 -9.36 5.56 -39.72
CA ARG A 179 -9.63 6.49 -40.82
C ARG A 179 -11.05 6.23 -41.32
N ARG A 180 -12.02 6.95 -40.75
CA ARG A 180 -13.31 7.26 -41.35
C ARG A 180 -13.61 8.73 -41.01
N GLY A 181 -13.86 9.65 -41.93
CA GLY A 181 -14.01 9.61 -43.38
C GLY A 181 -14.13 11.06 -43.89
N ASN A 182 -13.85 11.23 -45.19
CA ASN A 182 -13.92 12.45 -45.98
C ASN A 182 -15.26 13.20 -45.92
N GLY A 183 -15.22 14.50 -46.26
CA GLY A 183 -16.38 15.22 -46.77
C GLY A 183 -16.11 16.70 -46.99
N ALA A 184 -15.44 17.04 -48.09
CA ALA A 184 -15.47 18.38 -48.65
C ALA A 184 -16.87 18.68 -49.19
N LEU A 185 -17.40 19.86 -48.86
CA LEU A 185 -18.09 20.82 -49.73
C LEU A 185 -18.10 22.17 -49.01
#